data_AF-A0A2U9QXY4-F1
#
_entry.id   AF-A0A2U9QXY4-F1
#
_cell.length_a   1.000
_cell.length_b   1.000
_cell.length_c   1.000
_cell.angle_alpha   90.00
_cell.angle_beta   90.00
_cell.angle_gamma   90.00
#
_symmetry.space_group_name_H-M   'P 1'
#
loop_
_entity.id
_entity.type
_entity.pdbx_description
1 polymer ?
#
loop_
_entity_poly.entity_id
_entity_poly.type
_entity_poly.pdbx_seq_one_letter_code
_entity_poly.pdbx_strand_id
1 'polypeptide(L)'
;MTDLKEVAPEPVELSASMGPSTSTPSENRHGSVLRAIGILNKVQTYSVLPFSAFSCLHILGVVITPAIFGTEAGDDMIGLGREIYHVPLVEYGILGSAAVHVISGVSLNLARKYYRYLKYGKSNIKKRQSGDDKLIVPGKEEDIEVRDADKGLGGITSVLGAGSRVSFTSRYLGLSPLAFSGYFFLALLTGHVYYERVSPIVVDGDSSFVDLSYVAYSLQKTFLKTYFGLNTLVLVGSYHMLVGMNRILRRFTLKQRKMTYKAIFVLATLGAVSLWRISQIDVLPAMAAKFHSYVP
;
A
#
# COMPACT_ATOMS: atom_id res chain seq x y z
N MET A 1 45.06 -31.49 -36.46
CA MET A 1 44.67 -31.48 -35.05
C MET A 1 45.88 -30.94 -34.30
N THR A 2 45.77 -29.73 -33.77
CA THR A 2 46.87 -29.01 -33.14
C THR A 2 47.09 -29.57 -31.74
N ASP A 3 48.26 -30.15 -31.50
CA ASP A 3 48.65 -30.68 -30.18
C ASP A 3 48.67 -29.56 -29.14
N LEU A 4 47.86 -29.74 -28.09
CA LEU A 4 47.84 -28.85 -26.94
C LEU A 4 49.03 -29.17 -26.06
N LYS A 5 49.95 -28.21 -25.93
CA LYS A 5 51.10 -28.29 -25.03
C LYS A 5 50.68 -27.85 -23.62
N GLU A 6 50.82 -28.75 -22.67
CA GLU A 6 50.58 -28.46 -21.25
C GLU A 6 51.67 -27.49 -20.73
N VAL A 7 51.23 -26.38 -20.13
CA VAL A 7 52.08 -25.35 -19.54
C VAL A 7 51.93 -25.45 -18.03
N ALA A 8 53.04 -25.54 -17.31
CA ALA A 8 53.05 -25.63 -15.85
C ALA A 8 52.45 -24.34 -15.23
N PRO A 9 51.66 -24.46 -14.15
CA PRO A 9 51.08 -23.29 -13.50
C PRO A 9 52.17 -22.43 -12.87
N GLU A 10 52.23 -21.16 -13.25
CA GLU A 10 53.07 -20.18 -12.56
C GLU A 10 52.54 -19.99 -11.13
N PRO A 11 53.43 -19.99 -10.11
CA PRO A 11 53.03 -19.72 -8.75
C PRO A 11 52.48 -18.29 -8.66
N VAL A 12 51.23 -18.18 -8.22
CA VAL A 12 50.64 -16.89 -7.88
C VAL A 12 51.40 -16.36 -6.68
N GLU A 13 52.23 -15.34 -6.87
CA GLU A 13 52.77 -14.60 -5.75
C GLU A 13 51.62 -13.90 -5.02
N LEU A 14 51.11 -14.54 -3.96
CA LEU A 14 50.38 -13.86 -2.89
C LEU A 14 51.37 -12.94 -2.15
N SER A 15 51.83 -11.88 -2.82
CA SER A 15 52.36 -10.74 -2.12
C SER A 15 51.19 -10.12 -1.35
N ALA A 16 51.13 -10.47 -0.08
CA ALA A 16 50.21 -9.91 0.89
C ALA A 16 50.52 -8.40 1.04
N SER A 17 50.01 -7.57 0.14
CA SER A 17 49.85 -6.15 0.42
C SER A 17 48.64 -5.98 1.35
N MET A 18 48.80 -6.37 2.61
CA MET A 18 47.95 -5.93 3.72
C MET A 18 48.26 -4.46 4.05
N GLY A 19 48.20 -3.59 3.03
CA GLY A 19 48.08 -2.16 3.25
C GLY A 19 46.69 -1.86 3.81
N PRO A 20 46.49 -0.72 4.50
CA PRO A 20 45.17 -0.36 5.02
C PRO A 20 44.16 -0.40 3.88
N SER A 21 43.10 -1.21 4.05
CA SER A 21 42.04 -1.36 3.07
C SER A 21 41.37 -0.01 2.84
N THR A 22 41.87 0.71 1.84
CA THR A 22 41.30 1.99 1.43
C THR A 22 40.05 1.62 0.64
N SER A 23 38.90 1.61 1.31
CA SER A 23 37.63 1.24 0.69
C SER A 23 37.43 2.06 -0.58
N THR A 24 37.21 1.38 -1.70
CA THR A 24 37.10 2.06 -2.99
C THR A 24 35.87 2.99 -2.98
N PRO A 25 35.86 4.09 -3.76
CA PRO A 25 34.71 5.00 -3.85
C PRO A 25 33.38 4.30 -4.23
N SER A 26 33.45 3.13 -4.87
CA SER A 26 32.30 2.26 -5.17
C SER A 26 31.71 1.60 -3.92
N GLU A 27 32.58 1.03 -3.08
CA GLU A 27 32.21 0.32 -1.86
C GLU A 27 31.58 1.25 -0.82
N ASN A 28 32.14 2.46 -0.66
CA ASN A 28 31.58 3.50 0.21
C ASN A 28 30.19 3.98 -0.25
N ARG A 29 29.96 4.06 -1.58
CA ARG A 29 28.65 4.41 -2.14
C ARG A 29 27.61 3.31 -1.87
N HIS A 30 27.96 2.04 -1.99
CA HIS A 30 27.06 0.93 -1.65
C HIS A 30 26.64 0.96 -0.18
N GLY A 31 27.59 1.17 0.73
CA GLY A 31 27.33 1.24 2.17
C GLY A 31 26.36 2.37 2.54
N SER A 32 26.58 3.58 2.02
CA SER A 32 25.72 4.74 2.27
C SER A 32 24.29 4.55 1.77
N VAL A 33 24.12 3.99 0.57
CA VAL A 33 22.78 3.71 0.02
C VAL A 33 22.04 2.66 0.84
N LEU A 34 22.73 1.60 1.30
CA LEU A 34 22.12 0.58 2.17
C LEU A 34 21.71 1.14 3.53
N ARG A 35 22.52 2.01 4.14
CA ARG A 35 22.16 2.72 5.37
C ARG A 35 20.92 3.60 5.17
N ALA A 36 20.88 4.38 4.09
CA ALA A 36 19.72 5.21 3.75
C ALA A 36 18.45 4.37 3.56
N ILE A 37 18.53 3.24 2.85
CA ILE A 37 17.43 2.28 2.70
C ILE A 37 16.94 1.79 4.08
N GLY A 38 17.85 1.46 4.99
CA GLY A 38 17.52 1.03 6.35
C GLY A 38 16.76 2.09 7.15
N ILE A 39 17.22 3.35 7.11
CA ILE A 39 16.58 4.47 7.79
C ILE A 39 15.20 4.75 7.18
N LEU A 40 15.11 4.88 5.85
CA LEU A 40 13.86 5.12 5.14
C LEU A 40 12.82 4.04 5.45
N ASN A 41 13.24 2.77 5.49
CA ASN A 41 12.33 1.67 5.81
C ASN A 41 11.82 1.73 7.26
N LYS A 42 12.65 2.16 8.23
CA LYS A 42 12.21 2.39 9.61
C LYS A 42 11.21 3.55 9.69
N VAL A 43 11.55 4.69 9.11
CA VAL A 43 10.68 5.88 9.07
C VAL A 43 9.32 5.53 8.46
N GLN A 44 9.32 4.87 7.29
CA GLN A 44 8.10 4.44 6.61
C GLN A 44 7.24 3.49 7.47
N THR A 45 7.88 2.62 8.25
CA THR A 45 7.19 1.63 9.09
C THR A 45 6.57 2.27 10.32
N TYR A 46 7.27 3.17 11.01
CA TYR A 46 6.75 3.81 12.21
C TYR A 46 5.74 4.92 11.91
N SER A 47 5.84 5.55 10.74
CA SER A 47 4.90 6.61 10.34
C SER A 47 3.48 6.08 10.10
N VAL A 48 3.26 4.76 10.06
CA VAL A 48 1.91 4.20 9.83
C VAL A 48 0.97 4.33 11.02
N LEU A 49 1.50 4.50 12.23
CA LEU A 49 0.72 4.38 13.46
C LEU A 49 -0.45 5.38 13.55
N PRO A 50 -0.25 6.70 13.34
CA PRO A 50 -1.32 7.66 13.57
C PRO A 50 -2.46 7.50 12.54
N PHE A 51 -2.13 7.44 11.25
CA PHE A 51 -3.16 7.31 10.23
C PHE A 51 -3.81 5.91 10.17
N SER A 52 -3.16 4.87 10.71
CA SER A 52 -3.80 3.55 10.86
C SER A 52 -4.91 3.57 11.91
N ALA A 53 -4.70 4.28 13.03
CA ALA A 53 -5.74 4.48 14.04
C ALA A 53 -6.93 5.25 13.45
N PHE A 54 -6.65 6.35 12.74
CA PHE A 54 -7.67 7.09 11.99
C PHE A 54 -8.42 6.20 10.99
N SER A 55 -7.70 5.42 10.19
CA SER A 55 -8.31 4.54 9.19
C SER A 55 -9.21 3.48 9.82
N CYS A 56 -8.87 2.98 11.01
CA CYS A 56 -9.71 2.04 11.75
C CYS A 56 -11.05 2.68 12.15
N LEU A 57 -11.00 3.87 12.77
CA LEU A 57 -12.20 4.63 13.17
C LEU A 57 -13.04 5.01 11.94
N HIS A 58 -12.37 5.46 10.87
CA HIS A 58 -13.03 5.85 9.64
C HIS A 58 -13.73 4.67 8.96
N ILE A 59 -13.05 3.53 8.79
CA ILE A 59 -13.66 2.30 8.25
C ILE A 59 -14.81 1.83 9.14
N LEU A 60 -14.70 1.93 10.46
CA LEU A 60 -15.80 1.59 11.37
C LEU A 60 -17.02 2.46 11.08
N GLY A 61 -16.86 3.78 11.04
CA GLY A 61 -17.96 4.74 10.85
C GLY A 61 -18.61 4.71 9.47
N VAL A 62 -17.84 4.52 8.39
CA VAL A 62 -18.37 4.66 7.01
C VAL A 62 -18.52 3.35 6.24
N VAL A 63 -17.91 2.25 6.71
CA VAL A 63 -18.00 0.94 6.05
C VAL A 63 -18.74 -0.08 6.91
N ILE A 64 -18.28 -0.32 8.14
CA ILE A 64 -18.78 -1.44 8.95
C ILE A 64 -20.13 -1.10 9.59
N THR A 65 -20.20 0.02 10.30
CA THR A 65 -21.39 0.41 11.07
C THR A 65 -22.62 0.63 10.17
N PRO A 66 -22.57 1.43 9.10
CA PRO A 66 -23.70 1.58 8.18
C PRO A 66 -24.14 0.27 7.52
N ALA A 67 -23.18 -0.60 7.17
CA ALA A 67 -23.50 -1.89 6.54
C ALA A 67 -24.21 -2.88 7.49
N ILE A 68 -23.88 -2.86 8.79
CA ILE A 68 -24.38 -3.84 9.76
C ILE A 68 -25.51 -3.25 10.61
N PHE A 69 -25.29 -2.09 11.21
CA PHE A 69 -26.15 -1.47 12.21
C PHE A 69 -27.06 -0.35 11.67
N GLY A 70 -26.84 0.10 10.43
CA GLY A 70 -27.66 1.13 9.78
C GLY A 70 -26.97 2.49 9.70
N THR A 71 -27.48 3.34 8.81
CA THR A 71 -26.84 4.62 8.45
C THR A 71 -26.84 5.62 9.61
N GLU A 72 -27.89 5.65 10.44
CA GLU A 72 -27.96 6.51 11.64
C GLU A 72 -26.80 6.22 12.61
N ALA A 73 -26.57 4.94 12.94
CA ALA A 73 -25.44 4.53 13.77
C ALA A 73 -24.08 4.86 13.11
N GLY A 74 -24.03 4.85 11.77
CA GLY A 74 -22.86 5.28 11.00
C GLY A 74 -22.56 6.76 11.22
N ASP A 75 -23.57 7.62 11.08
CA ASP A 75 -23.45 9.06 11.31
C ASP A 75 -23.04 9.39 12.74
N ASP A 76 -23.64 8.73 13.74
CA ASP A 76 -23.23 8.86 15.15
C ASP A 76 -21.75 8.54 15.33
N MET A 77 -21.28 7.45 14.70
CA MET A 77 -19.88 7.03 14.76
C MET A 77 -18.94 8.02 14.06
N ILE A 78 -19.36 8.64 12.95
CA ILE A 78 -18.59 9.72 12.31
C ILE A 78 -18.51 10.91 13.28
N GLY A 79 -19.61 11.28 13.92
CA GLY A 79 -19.67 12.32 14.96
C GLY A 79 -18.66 12.07 16.08
N LEU A 80 -18.69 10.89 16.69
CA LEU A 80 -17.73 10.47 17.72
C LEU A 80 -16.29 10.51 17.22
N GLY A 81 -16.06 10.11 15.97
CA GLY A 81 -14.75 10.17 15.35
C GLY A 81 -14.20 11.61 15.28
N ARG A 82 -15.04 12.58 14.87
CA ARG A 82 -14.61 13.98 14.71
C ARG A 82 -14.08 14.56 16.03
N GLU A 83 -14.70 14.26 17.16
CA GLU A 83 -14.22 14.66 18.49
C GLU A 83 -12.79 14.16 18.79
N ILE A 84 -12.39 13.04 18.18
CA ILE A 84 -11.06 12.45 18.38
C ILE A 84 -10.04 13.04 17.39
N TYR A 85 -10.35 13.11 16.10
CA TYR A 85 -9.37 13.43 15.05
C TYR A 85 -9.42 14.86 14.50
N HIS A 86 -10.44 15.68 14.80
CA HIS A 86 -10.48 17.11 14.46
C HIS A 86 -9.82 18.03 15.51
N VAL A 87 -9.00 17.47 16.41
CA VAL A 87 -8.13 18.26 17.28
C VAL A 87 -6.88 18.65 16.48
N PRO A 88 -6.46 19.94 16.43
CA PRO A 88 -5.40 20.41 15.53
C PRO A 88 -4.10 19.59 15.60
N LEU A 89 -3.65 19.24 16.80
CA LEU A 89 -2.45 18.41 16.98
C LEU A 89 -2.61 17.00 16.39
N VAL A 90 -3.78 16.38 16.57
CA VAL A 90 -4.08 15.04 16.07
C VAL A 90 -4.19 15.07 14.56
N GLU A 91 -4.88 16.06 14.01
CA GLU A 91 -5.03 16.26 12.56
C GLU A 91 -3.66 16.41 11.88
N TYR A 92 -2.83 17.35 12.35
CA TYR A 92 -1.49 17.55 11.78
C TYR A 92 -0.61 16.32 11.96
N GLY A 93 -0.76 15.58 13.06
CA GLY A 93 -0.08 14.31 13.28
C GLY A 93 -0.47 13.24 12.26
N ILE A 94 -1.76 13.08 11.97
CA ILE A 94 -2.28 12.12 10.99
C ILE A 94 -1.78 12.50 9.59
N LEU A 95 -1.99 13.75 9.15
CA LEU A 95 -1.59 14.22 7.82
C LEU A 95 -0.07 14.17 7.64
N GLY A 96 0.68 14.64 8.63
CA GLY A 96 2.15 14.63 8.62
C GLY A 96 2.70 13.21 8.55
N SER A 97 2.17 12.28 9.35
CA SER A 97 2.61 10.88 9.33
C SER A 97 2.29 10.16 8.01
N ALA A 98 1.13 10.47 7.39
CA ALA A 98 0.78 9.97 6.07
C ALA A 98 1.72 10.53 4.98
N ALA A 99 2.04 11.83 5.03
CA ALA A 99 3.01 12.44 4.11
C ALA A 99 4.41 11.81 4.25
N VAL A 100 4.88 11.63 5.49
CA VAL A 100 6.15 10.95 5.77
C VAL A 100 6.15 9.52 5.21
N HIS A 101 5.05 8.77 5.35
CA HIS A 101 4.92 7.43 4.80
C HIS A 101 5.08 7.41 3.27
N VAL A 102 4.38 8.32 2.58
CA VAL A 102 4.43 8.42 1.11
C VAL A 102 5.83 8.82 0.64
N ILE A 103 6.39 9.90 1.19
CA ILE A 103 7.70 10.42 0.79
C ILE A 103 8.81 9.39 1.03
N SER A 104 8.82 8.76 2.20
CA SER A 104 9.81 7.72 2.52
C SER A 104 9.62 6.48 1.64
N GLY A 105 8.40 6.07 1.33
CA GLY A 105 8.10 4.96 0.41
C GLY A 105 8.56 5.19 -1.02
N VAL A 106 8.32 6.40 -1.56
CA VAL A 106 8.82 6.81 -2.89
C VAL A 106 10.35 6.81 -2.90
N SER A 107 10.95 7.43 -1.90
CA SER A 107 12.41 7.50 -1.73
C SER A 107 13.03 6.10 -1.64
N LEU A 108 12.39 5.19 -0.91
CA LEU A 108 12.83 3.80 -0.76
C LEU A 108 12.79 3.02 -2.08
N ASN A 109 11.76 3.24 -2.90
CA ASN A 109 11.67 2.62 -4.22
C ASN A 109 12.78 3.13 -5.16
N LEU A 110 13.05 4.43 -5.14
CA LEU A 110 14.14 5.05 -5.91
C LEU A 110 15.51 4.55 -5.42
N ALA A 111 15.76 4.54 -4.12
CA ALA A 111 17.01 4.07 -3.53
C ALA A 111 17.28 2.59 -3.83
N ARG A 112 16.25 1.72 -3.76
CA ARG A 112 16.35 0.31 -4.15
C ARG A 112 16.65 0.14 -5.64
N LYS A 113 16.02 0.95 -6.50
CA LYS A 113 16.29 0.94 -7.95
C LYS A 113 17.72 1.37 -8.24
N TYR A 114 18.18 2.44 -7.60
CA TYR A 114 19.56 2.93 -7.71
C TYR A 114 20.58 1.92 -7.20
N TYR A 115 20.35 1.30 -6.04
CA TYR A 115 21.22 0.25 -5.51
C TYR A 115 21.35 -0.94 -6.47
N ARG A 116 20.24 -1.40 -7.06
CA ARG A 116 20.27 -2.48 -8.07
C ARG A 116 21.08 -2.09 -9.30
N TYR A 117 20.97 -0.84 -9.74
CA TYR A 117 21.75 -0.32 -10.85
C TYR A 117 23.25 -0.33 -10.54
N LEU A 118 23.64 0.15 -9.34
CA LEU A 118 25.05 0.14 -8.91
C LEU A 118 25.61 -1.28 -8.77
N LYS A 119 24.83 -2.22 -8.21
CA LYS A 119 25.28 -3.58 -7.93
C LYS A 119 25.39 -4.48 -9.17
N TYR A 120 24.47 -4.35 -10.13
CA TYR A 120 24.33 -5.30 -11.23
C TYR A 120 24.58 -4.71 -12.63
N GLY A 121 24.77 -3.39 -12.74
CA GLY A 121 24.88 -2.71 -14.03
C GLY A 121 23.63 -2.83 -14.91
N LYS A 122 23.72 -2.38 -16.17
CA LYS A 122 22.59 -2.39 -17.12
C LYS A 122 22.19 -3.78 -17.64
N SER A 123 23.09 -4.77 -17.66
CA SER A 123 22.90 -6.01 -18.47
C SER A 123 22.14 -7.15 -17.78
N ASN A 124 22.02 -7.17 -16.44
CA ASN A 124 21.49 -8.33 -15.70
C ASN A 124 20.12 -8.14 -15.03
N ILE A 125 19.47 -6.97 -15.17
CA ILE A 125 18.20 -6.69 -14.48
C ILE A 125 17.04 -7.57 -15.02
N LYS A 126 17.04 -7.90 -16.32
CA LYS A 126 15.99 -8.74 -16.94
C LYS A 126 16.09 -10.23 -16.59
N LYS A 127 17.30 -10.75 -16.28
CA LYS A 127 17.53 -12.20 -16.15
C LYS A 127 16.96 -12.80 -14.86
N ARG A 128 16.66 -11.98 -13.84
CA ARG A 128 16.27 -12.45 -12.50
C ARG A 128 14.78 -12.31 -12.16
N GLN A 129 14.00 -11.56 -12.94
CA GLN A 129 12.53 -11.59 -12.81
C GLN A 129 11.92 -12.96 -13.15
N SER A 130 12.72 -13.88 -13.73
CA SER A 130 12.31 -15.21 -14.17
C SER A 130 13.01 -16.37 -13.45
N GLY A 131 13.89 -16.11 -12.45
CA GLY A 131 14.94 -17.08 -12.09
C GLY A 131 15.05 -17.57 -10.64
N ASP A 132 14.24 -17.10 -9.69
CA ASP A 132 14.22 -17.66 -8.30
C ASP A 132 13.02 -18.62 -8.13
N ASP A 133 12.90 -19.55 -9.08
CA ASP A 133 12.02 -20.72 -8.96
C ASP A 133 12.80 -21.84 -8.26
N LYS A 134 12.15 -22.44 -7.25
CA LYS A 134 12.54 -23.65 -6.50
C LYS A 134 13.37 -23.45 -5.22
N LEU A 135 12.69 -22.98 -4.17
CA LEU A 135 12.84 -23.60 -2.85
C LEU A 135 11.46 -24.11 -2.42
N ILE A 136 11.07 -25.26 -2.97
CA ILE A 136 9.94 -26.05 -2.47
C ILE A 136 10.50 -26.83 -1.27
N VAL A 137 10.26 -26.33 -0.06
CA VAL A 137 10.51 -27.09 1.17
C VAL A 137 9.25 -27.93 1.42
N PRO A 138 9.33 -29.27 1.41
CA PRO A 138 8.18 -30.11 1.67
C PRO A 138 7.84 -30.05 3.16
N GLY A 139 6.78 -29.31 3.47
CA GLY A 139 6.08 -29.27 4.75
C GLY A 139 4.61 -28.97 4.44
N LYS A 140 3.69 -29.40 5.32
CA LYS A 140 2.22 -29.26 5.16
C LYS A 140 1.86 -28.01 4.34
N GLU A 141 1.08 -28.20 3.27
CA GLU A 141 0.77 -27.21 2.22
C GLU A 141 0.49 -25.79 2.75
N GLU A 142 -0.02 -25.65 3.97
CA GLU A 142 -0.39 -24.38 4.60
C GLU A 142 0.78 -23.51 5.12
N ASP A 143 1.95 -24.10 5.38
CA ASP A 143 3.10 -23.43 6.04
C ASP A 143 4.21 -22.97 5.07
N ILE A 144 3.96 -23.02 3.76
CA ILE A 144 4.93 -22.59 2.75
C ILE A 144 5.18 -21.07 2.86
N GLU A 145 6.40 -20.68 3.24
CA GLU A 145 6.84 -19.28 3.33
C GLU A 145 7.19 -18.75 1.92
N VAL A 146 6.34 -17.87 1.38
CA VAL A 146 6.61 -17.24 0.08
C VAL A 146 7.07 -15.80 0.30
N ARG A 147 8.38 -15.58 0.31
CA ARG A 147 9.02 -14.29 0.63
C ARG A 147 9.19 -13.32 -0.56
N ASP A 148 8.74 -13.69 -1.75
CA ASP A 148 8.95 -12.86 -2.94
C ASP A 148 8.05 -11.62 -2.98
N ALA A 149 8.67 -10.46 -2.75
CA ALA A 149 8.04 -9.15 -2.84
C ALA A 149 7.38 -8.89 -4.21
N ASP A 150 7.85 -9.54 -5.26
CA ASP A 150 7.39 -9.39 -6.64
C ASP A 150 6.09 -10.16 -6.95
N LYS A 151 5.76 -11.13 -6.09
CA LYS A 151 4.56 -11.98 -6.23
C LYS A 151 3.34 -11.39 -5.50
N GLY A 152 3.55 -10.46 -4.55
CA GLY A 152 2.46 -9.90 -3.73
C GLY A 152 1.69 -11.01 -3.00
N LEU A 153 0.36 -11.03 -3.11
CA LEU A 153 -0.49 -12.13 -2.61
C LEU A 153 -0.46 -13.39 -3.51
N GLY A 154 0.40 -13.44 -4.54
CA GLY A 154 0.61 -14.62 -5.38
C GLY A 154 -0.47 -14.88 -6.44
N GLY A 155 -1.47 -13.99 -6.57
CA GLY A 155 -2.61 -14.17 -7.45
C GLY A 155 -3.58 -15.28 -7.00
N ILE A 156 -4.68 -15.46 -7.74
CA ILE A 156 -5.72 -16.46 -7.44
C ILE A 156 -5.19 -17.90 -7.49
N THR A 157 -4.17 -18.16 -8.32
CA THR A 157 -3.53 -19.48 -8.42
C THR A 157 -2.86 -19.89 -7.12
N SER A 158 -2.31 -18.93 -6.35
CA SER A 158 -1.67 -19.26 -5.07
C SER A 158 -2.68 -19.64 -3.98
N VAL A 159 -3.90 -19.09 -4.05
CA VAL A 159 -4.99 -19.44 -3.14
C VAL A 159 -5.46 -20.86 -3.39
N LEU A 160 -5.40 -21.31 -4.65
CA LEU A 160 -5.77 -22.65 -5.11
C LEU A 160 -4.63 -23.69 -4.99
N GLY A 161 -3.50 -23.34 -4.36
CA GLY A 161 -2.37 -24.27 -4.17
C GLY A 161 -1.48 -24.46 -5.42
N ALA A 162 -1.85 -23.90 -6.57
CA ALA A 162 -1.11 -24.02 -7.84
C ALA A 162 0.15 -23.13 -7.94
N GLY A 163 0.65 -22.63 -6.79
CA GLY A 163 1.84 -21.77 -6.72
C GLY A 163 1.57 -20.29 -7.00
N SER A 164 2.54 -19.45 -6.62
CA SER A 164 2.46 -17.99 -6.76
C SER A 164 3.18 -17.51 -8.02
N ARG A 165 2.48 -16.72 -8.84
CA ARG A 165 3.05 -16.14 -10.07
C ARG A 165 3.58 -14.73 -9.83
N VAL A 166 4.54 -14.32 -10.65
CA VAL A 166 4.99 -12.92 -10.71
C VAL A 166 3.79 -12.07 -11.12
N SER A 167 3.56 -11.00 -10.37
CA SER A 167 2.46 -10.10 -10.64
C SER A 167 2.62 -9.37 -11.98
N PHE A 168 1.48 -9.06 -12.62
CA PHE A 168 1.45 -8.25 -13.84
C PHE A 168 2.21 -6.93 -13.66
N THR A 169 2.00 -6.25 -12.53
CA THR A 169 2.64 -4.97 -12.21
C THR A 169 4.15 -5.10 -12.06
N SER A 170 4.66 -6.17 -11.43
CA SER A 170 6.10 -6.38 -11.34
C SER A 170 6.70 -6.69 -12.71
N ARG A 171 6.02 -7.52 -13.52
CA ARG A 171 6.49 -7.92 -14.84
C ARG A 171 6.55 -6.76 -15.84
N TYR A 172 5.49 -5.96 -15.93
CA TYR A 172 5.38 -4.92 -16.95
C TYR A 172 5.82 -3.54 -16.48
N LEU A 173 5.58 -3.20 -15.21
CA LEU A 173 5.89 -1.87 -14.65
C LEU A 173 7.16 -1.87 -13.78
N GLY A 174 7.73 -3.05 -13.46
CA GLY A 174 8.88 -3.15 -12.56
C GLY A 174 8.59 -2.73 -11.12
N LEU A 175 7.30 -2.66 -10.74
CA LEU A 175 6.84 -2.27 -9.42
C LEU A 175 6.21 -3.46 -8.72
N SER A 176 6.55 -3.68 -7.44
CA SER A 176 5.86 -4.70 -6.66
C SER A 176 4.36 -4.36 -6.55
N PRO A 177 3.48 -5.36 -6.39
CA PRO A 177 2.04 -5.13 -6.22
C PRO A 177 1.71 -4.16 -5.09
N LEU A 178 2.47 -4.22 -4.00
CA LEU A 178 2.32 -3.32 -2.85
C LEU A 178 2.69 -1.87 -3.19
N ALA A 179 3.75 -1.66 -3.98
CA ALA A 179 4.13 -0.33 -4.44
C ALA A 179 3.10 0.23 -5.43
N PHE A 180 2.67 -0.58 -6.39
CA PHE A 180 1.65 -0.20 -7.36
C PHE A 180 0.33 0.16 -6.68
N SER A 181 -0.16 -0.68 -5.75
CA SER A 181 -1.38 -0.38 -5.00
C SER A 181 -1.24 0.89 -4.16
N GLY A 182 -0.05 1.22 -3.65
CA GLY A 182 0.20 2.47 -2.92
C GLY A 182 0.05 3.70 -3.81
N TYR A 183 0.60 3.69 -5.02
CA TYR A 183 0.43 4.79 -5.97
C TYR A 183 -1.02 4.95 -6.43
N PHE A 184 -1.70 3.82 -6.69
CA PHE A 184 -3.09 3.86 -7.10
C PHE A 184 -4.00 4.34 -5.95
N PHE A 185 -3.75 3.85 -4.74
CA PHE A 185 -4.45 4.30 -3.54
C PHE A 185 -4.25 5.79 -3.29
N LEU A 186 -3.04 6.31 -3.47
CA LEU A 186 -2.75 7.74 -3.30
C LEU A 186 -3.62 8.61 -4.22
N ALA A 187 -3.80 8.22 -5.49
CA ALA A 187 -4.66 8.96 -6.42
C ALA A 187 -6.13 8.96 -5.96
N LEU A 188 -6.65 7.78 -5.57
CA LEU A 188 -8.02 7.64 -5.09
C LEU A 188 -8.24 8.41 -3.77
N LEU A 189 -7.30 8.31 -2.84
CA LEU A 189 -7.33 8.98 -1.55
C LEU A 189 -7.26 10.51 -1.71
N THR A 190 -6.46 11.01 -2.66
CA THR A 190 -6.42 12.45 -2.96
C THR A 190 -7.77 12.96 -3.44
N GLY A 191 -8.44 12.22 -4.33
CA GLY A 191 -9.79 12.55 -4.75
C GLY A 191 -10.79 12.52 -3.61
N HIS A 192 -10.71 11.50 -2.75
CA HIS A 192 -11.55 11.39 -1.56
C HIS A 192 -11.34 12.56 -0.59
N VAL A 193 -10.10 12.87 -0.21
CA VAL A 193 -9.77 14.02 0.66
C VAL A 193 -10.22 15.34 0.02
N TYR A 194 -10.13 15.47 -1.30
CA TYR A 194 -10.59 16.67 -1.99
C TYR A 194 -12.10 16.90 -1.81
N TYR A 195 -12.94 15.90 -2.12
CA TYR A 195 -14.39 16.06 -2.03
C TYR A 195 -14.94 16.07 -0.59
N GLU A 196 -14.31 15.33 0.32
CA GLU A 196 -14.81 15.18 1.70
C GLU A 196 -14.20 16.20 2.68
N ARG A 197 -13.12 16.89 2.30
CA ARG A 197 -12.41 17.82 3.21
C ARG A 197 -12.09 19.15 2.56
N VAL A 198 -11.36 19.14 1.45
CA VAL A 198 -10.87 20.39 0.84
C VAL A 198 -12.01 21.24 0.29
N SER A 199 -12.93 20.64 -0.48
CA SER A 199 -14.04 21.39 -1.09
C SER A 199 -14.98 22.02 -0.05
N PRO A 200 -15.45 21.30 0.98
CA PRO A 200 -16.22 21.89 2.08
C PRO A 200 -15.48 23.03 2.80
N ILE A 201 -14.19 22.86 3.10
CA ILE A 201 -13.38 23.92 3.75
C ILE A 201 -13.29 25.18 2.87
N VAL A 202 -13.21 25.03 1.55
CA VAL A 202 -13.16 26.19 0.62
C VAL A 202 -14.48 26.96 0.63
N VAL A 203 -15.62 26.27 0.77
CA VAL A 203 -16.95 26.91 0.73
C VAL A 203 -17.36 27.44 2.10
N ASP A 204 -17.20 26.65 3.16
CA ASP A 204 -17.74 26.93 4.50
C ASP A 204 -16.67 27.31 5.53
N GLY A 205 -15.38 27.17 5.22
CA GLY A 205 -14.29 27.30 6.18
C GLY A 205 -14.11 26.10 7.11
N ASP A 206 -14.93 25.06 6.96
CA ASP A 206 -14.94 23.84 7.78
C ASP A 206 -15.55 22.66 6.96
N SER A 207 -15.28 21.43 7.38
CA SER A 207 -15.85 20.19 6.83
C SER A 207 -16.78 19.47 7.82
N SER A 208 -17.33 20.14 8.83
CA SER A 208 -18.24 19.53 9.82
C SER A 208 -19.58 19.08 9.24
N PHE A 209 -20.06 19.73 8.17
CA PHE A 209 -21.30 19.38 7.46
C PHE A 209 -21.19 18.11 6.59
N VAL A 210 -20.02 17.48 6.52
CA VAL A 210 -19.77 16.30 5.69
C VAL A 210 -20.16 15.03 6.44
N ASP A 211 -21.43 14.61 6.33
CA ASP A 211 -21.98 13.40 6.94
C ASP A 211 -22.43 12.36 5.89
N LEU A 212 -23.10 11.28 6.29
CA LEU A 212 -23.61 10.30 5.34
C LEU A 212 -24.69 10.86 4.40
N SER A 213 -25.39 11.93 4.77
CA SER A 213 -26.34 12.60 3.88
C SER A 213 -25.64 13.33 2.73
N TYR A 214 -24.44 13.89 2.95
CA TYR A 214 -23.60 14.42 1.87
C TYR A 214 -23.15 13.32 0.89
N VAL A 215 -22.74 12.17 1.42
CA VAL A 215 -22.35 11.01 0.61
C VAL A 215 -23.56 10.47 -0.17
N ALA A 216 -24.74 10.43 0.46
CA ALA A 216 -26.00 10.04 -0.18
C ALA A 216 -26.34 10.98 -1.35
N TYR A 217 -26.23 12.30 -1.14
CA TYR A 217 -26.42 13.28 -2.21
C TYR A 217 -25.48 13.02 -3.40
N SER A 218 -24.21 12.76 -3.13
CA SER A 218 -23.21 12.46 -4.16
C SER A 218 -23.49 11.15 -4.90
N LEU A 219 -24.06 10.15 -4.22
CA LEU A 219 -24.52 8.88 -4.82
C LEU A 219 -25.77 9.10 -5.68
N GLN A 220 -26.69 9.96 -5.26
CA GLN A 220 -27.90 10.29 -6.03
C GLN A 220 -27.57 11.13 -7.28
N LYS A 221 -26.62 12.07 -7.17
CA LYS A 221 -26.17 12.92 -8.29
C LYS A 221 -25.37 12.13 -9.34
N THR A 222 -24.40 11.31 -8.91
CA THR A 222 -23.52 10.55 -9.83
C THR A 222 -23.26 9.13 -9.38
N PHE A 223 -24.32 8.30 -9.30
CA PHE A 223 -24.29 6.96 -8.71
C PHE A 223 -23.10 6.10 -9.16
N LEU A 224 -22.96 5.83 -10.47
CA LEU A 224 -21.91 4.93 -10.96
C LEU A 224 -20.50 5.43 -10.58
N LYS A 225 -20.23 6.72 -10.76
CA LYS A 225 -18.92 7.31 -10.46
C LYS A 225 -18.61 7.22 -8.96
N THR A 226 -19.55 7.64 -8.11
CA THR A 226 -19.37 7.69 -6.66
C THR A 226 -19.31 6.28 -6.06
N TYR A 227 -20.25 5.41 -6.43
CA TYR A 227 -20.35 4.04 -5.91
C TYR A 227 -19.12 3.21 -6.27
N PHE A 228 -18.71 3.18 -7.55
CA PHE A 228 -17.54 2.40 -7.96
C PHE A 228 -16.23 3.06 -7.52
N GLY A 229 -16.16 4.39 -7.47
CA GLY A 229 -14.99 5.12 -6.97
C GLY A 229 -14.68 4.79 -5.50
N LEU A 230 -15.69 4.89 -4.63
CA LEU A 230 -15.53 4.60 -3.20
C LEU A 230 -15.30 3.11 -2.92
N ASN A 231 -15.99 2.20 -3.62
CA ASN A 231 -15.70 0.76 -3.50
C ASN A 231 -14.27 0.43 -3.95
N THR A 232 -13.77 1.07 -5.02
CA THR A 232 -12.39 0.89 -5.47
C THR A 232 -11.40 1.42 -4.44
N LEU A 233 -11.69 2.56 -3.80
CA LEU A 233 -10.88 3.10 -2.71
C LEU A 233 -10.80 2.10 -1.54
N VAL A 234 -11.92 1.53 -1.10
CA VAL A 234 -11.97 0.51 -0.03
C VAL A 234 -11.16 -0.73 -0.43
N LEU A 235 -11.34 -1.23 -1.66
CA LEU A 235 -10.66 -2.43 -2.15
C LEU A 235 -9.13 -2.24 -2.23
N VAL A 236 -8.68 -1.16 -2.87
CA VAL A 236 -7.24 -0.89 -3.06
C VAL A 236 -6.58 -0.49 -1.73
N GLY A 237 -7.27 0.31 -0.92
CA GLY A 237 -6.81 0.72 0.41
C GLY A 237 -6.64 -0.47 1.35
N SER A 238 -7.67 -1.33 1.48
CA SER A 238 -7.60 -2.54 2.31
C SER A 238 -6.50 -3.50 1.85
N TYR A 239 -6.31 -3.67 0.53
CA TYR A 239 -5.18 -4.44 0.00
C TYR A 239 -3.84 -3.84 0.44
N HIS A 240 -3.63 -2.54 0.25
CA HIS A 240 -2.36 -1.88 0.59
C HIS A 240 -2.05 -1.99 2.10
N MET A 241 -3.06 -1.73 2.94
CA MET A 241 -2.94 -1.79 4.39
C MET A 241 -2.65 -3.21 4.89
N LEU A 242 -3.44 -4.20 4.47
CA LEU A 242 -3.32 -5.57 5.00
C LEU A 242 -2.06 -6.28 4.48
N VAL A 243 -1.69 -6.09 3.22
CA VAL A 243 -0.45 -6.64 2.66
C VAL A 243 0.77 -5.93 3.26
N GLY A 244 0.69 -4.61 3.48
CA GLY A 244 1.70 -3.84 4.20
C GLY A 244 1.89 -4.33 5.63
N MET A 245 0.79 -4.55 6.35
CA MET A 245 0.78 -5.10 7.72
C MET A 245 1.44 -6.47 7.78
N ASN A 246 1.08 -7.38 6.87
CA ASN A 246 1.73 -8.70 6.76
C ASN A 246 3.24 -8.57 6.55
N ARG A 247 3.70 -7.61 5.76
CA ARG A 247 5.12 -7.37 5.53
C ARG A 247 5.84 -6.87 6.78
N ILE A 248 5.23 -5.95 7.54
CA ILE A 248 5.78 -5.44 8.81
C ILE A 248 5.88 -6.57 9.84
N LEU A 249 4.81 -7.36 9.97
CA LEU A 249 4.74 -8.51 10.89
C LEU A 249 5.47 -9.77 10.40
N ARG A 250 6.07 -9.71 9.21
CA ARG A 250 6.75 -10.84 8.54
C ARG A 250 5.87 -12.10 8.39
N ARG A 251 4.57 -11.92 8.13
CA ARG A 251 3.60 -13.02 7.95
C ARG A 251 3.38 -13.31 6.46
N PHE A 252 4.05 -14.34 5.93
CA PHE A 252 4.04 -14.67 4.50
C PHE A 252 3.46 -16.05 4.14
N THR A 253 2.93 -16.78 5.13
CA THR A 253 2.37 -18.13 4.94
C THR A 253 1.15 -18.13 4.02
N LEU A 254 0.86 -19.27 3.37
CA LEU A 254 -0.33 -19.39 2.52
C LEU A 254 -1.62 -19.18 3.33
N LYS A 255 -1.67 -19.66 4.56
CA LYS A 255 -2.77 -19.39 5.50
C LYS A 255 -2.99 -17.88 5.67
N GLN A 256 -1.93 -17.10 5.92
CA GLN A 256 -2.05 -15.65 6.07
C GLN A 256 -2.53 -14.97 4.79
N ARG A 257 -2.05 -15.42 3.62
CA ARG A 257 -2.52 -14.91 2.31
C ARG A 257 -4.01 -15.16 2.11
N LYS A 258 -4.48 -16.39 2.36
CA LYS A 258 -5.91 -16.75 2.31
C LYS A 258 -6.75 -15.88 3.25
N MET A 259 -6.29 -15.71 4.49
CA MET A 259 -6.95 -14.83 5.46
C MET A 259 -7.00 -13.37 5.00
N THR A 260 -5.92 -12.89 4.37
CA THR A 260 -5.86 -11.52 3.84
C THR A 260 -6.86 -11.32 2.70
N TYR A 261 -6.97 -12.27 1.76
CA TYR A 261 -7.99 -12.21 0.72
C TYR A 261 -9.40 -12.21 1.29
N LYS A 262 -9.69 -13.05 2.29
CA LYS A 262 -10.99 -13.08 2.97
C LYS A 262 -11.30 -11.73 3.61
N ALA A 263 -10.36 -11.13 4.34
CA ALA A 263 -10.55 -9.83 4.98
C ALA A 263 -10.82 -8.71 3.97
N ILE A 264 -10.07 -8.67 2.85
CA ILE A 264 -10.30 -7.72 1.75
C ILE A 264 -11.69 -7.92 1.15
N PHE A 265 -12.09 -9.16 0.87
CA PHE A 265 -13.40 -9.47 0.29
C PHE A 265 -14.54 -9.07 1.23
N VAL A 266 -14.42 -9.35 2.52
CA VAL A 266 -15.41 -8.95 3.54
C VAL A 266 -15.51 -7.43 3.60
N LEU A 267 -14.40 -6.70 3.69
CA LEU A 267 -14.40 -5.24 3.72
C LEU A 267 -15.00 -4.62 2.45
N ALA A 268 -14.68 -5.16 1.28
CA ALA A 268 -15.25 -4.69 0.02
C ALA A 268 -16.76 -4.95 -0.06
N THR A 269 -17.22 -6.11 0.42
CA THR A 269 -18.65 -6.45 0.46
C THR A 269 -19.40 -5.54 1.43
N LEU A 270 -18.85 -5.31 2.64
CA LEU A 270 -19.42 -4.36 3.59
C LEU A 270 -19.42 -2.94 3.03
N GLY A 271 -18.37 -2.53 2.31
CA GLY A 271 -18.30 -1.24 1.63
C GLY A 271 -19.41 -1.07 0.59
N ALA A 272 -19.65 -2.10 -0.22
CA ALA A 272 -20.73 -2.11 -1.20
C ALA A 272 -22.11 -2.02 -0.54
N VAL A 273 -22.36 -2.81 0.50
CA VAL A 273 -23.62 -2.78 1.26
C VAL A 273 -23.83 -1.44 1.95
N SER A 274 -22.78 -0.89 2.58
CA SER A 274 -22.80 0.44 3.20
C SER A 274 -23.23 1.50 2.20
N LEU A 275 -22.55 1.59 1.04
CA LEU A 275 -22.86 2.58 0.02
C LEU A 275 -24.24 2.41 -0.59
N TRP A 276 -24.70 1.17 -0.76
CA TRP A 276 -26.07 0.90 -1.19
C TRP A 276 -27.11 1.37 -0.18
N ARG A 277 -26.85 1.21 1.13
CA ARG A 277 -27.72 1.74 2.19
C ARG A 277 -27.70 3.27 2.24
N ILE A 278 -26.50 3.87 2.17
CA ILE A 278 -26.31 5.32 2.16
C ILE A 278 -27.04 5.95 0.97
N SER A 279 -27.05 5.31 -0.21
CA SER A 279 -27.76 5.87 -1.36
C SER A 279 -29.28 5.97 -1.18
N GLN A 280 -29.85 5.28 -0.18
CA GLN A 280 -31.29 5.34 0.14
C GLN A 280 -31.65 6.42 1.16
N ILE A 281 -30.67 7.16 1.71
CA ILE A 281 -30.95 8.26 2.64
C ILE A 281 -31.72 9.36 1.91
N ASP A 282 -32.82 9.84 2.51
CA ASP A 282 -33.56 10.98 1.99
C ASP A 282 -32.81 12.28 2.32
N VAL A 283 -32.37 12.99 1.28
CA VAL A 283 -31.58 14.21 1.43
C VAL A 283 -32.51 15.41 1.38
N LEU A 284 -32.65 16.10 2.50
CA LEU A 284 -33.49 17.29 2.60
C LEU A 284 -33.11 18.34 1.54
N PRO A 285 -34.08 18.99 0.86
CA PRO A 285 -33.79 19.96 -0.20
C PRO A 285 -32.84 21.10 0.22
N ALA A 286 -32.95 21.57 1.47
CA ALA A 286 -32.07 22.60 2.01
C ALA A 286 -30.60 22.12 2.12
N MET A 287 -30.38 20.86 2.52
CA MET A 287 -29.06 20.25 2.58
C MET A 287 -28.52 19.96 1.17
N ALA A 288 -29.37 19.48 0.26
CA ALA A 288 -28.98 19.23 -1.13
C ALA A 288 -28.48 20.51 -1.83
N ALA A 289 -29.14 21.65 -1.61
CA ALA A 289 -28.71 22.95 -2.14
C ALA A 289 -27.31 23.32 -1.63
N LYS A 290 -27.05 23.07 -0.34
CA LYS A 290 -25.74 23.27 0.27
C LYS A 290 -24.69 22.32 -0.30
N PHE A 291 -24.96 21.02 -0.34
CA PHE A 291 -24.04 20.01 -0.87
C PHE A 291 -23.68 20.20 -2.35
N HIS A 292 -24.60 20.78 -3.13
CA HIS A 292 -24.32 21.13 -4.52
C HIS A 292 -23.12 22.07 -4.66
N SER A 293 -22.92 22.98 -3.70
CA SER A 293 -21.79 23.92 -3.72
C SER A 293 -20.43 23.24 -3.48
N TYR A 294 -20.40 22.06 -2.87
CA TYR A 294 -19.17 21.30 -2.63
C TYR A 294 -18.76 20.42 -3.81
N VAL A 295 -19.73 20.00 -4.64
CA VAL A 295 -19.51 19.07 -5.75
C VAL A 295 -19.82 19.79 -7.06
N PRO A 296 -18.85 20.48 -7.69
CA PRO A 296 -19.05 21.14 -8.97
C PRO A 296 -19.52 20.17 -10.07
#